data_AF-A0A8D2EW65-F1
#
_entry.id   AF-A0A8D2EW65-F1
#
_cell.length_a   1.000
_cell.length_b   1.000
_cell.length_c   1.000
_cell.angle_alpha   90.00
_cell.angle_beta   90.00
_cell.angle_gamma   90.00
#
_symmetry.space_group_name_H-M   'P 1'
#
loop_
_entity.id
_entity.type
_entity.pdbx_description
1 polymer ?
#
loop_
_entity_poly.entity_id
_entity_poly.type
_entity_poly.pdbx_seq_one_letter_code
_entity_poly.pdbx_strand_id
1 'polypeptide(L)'
;VGGVLTRASLPVLCLAQMIHTQEGPLPRPSISAEPGTVIPLGRPVTIVCRGPVGVHTFRLEREDRSKFNDTKDVSQASPSESVARFRIDSPKKGRRRCLSPS
;
A
#
# COMPACT_ATOMS: atom_id res chain seq x y z
N VAL A 1 55.26 24.15 -15.37
CA VAL A 1 54.72 24.32 -14.01
C VAL A 1 53.34 24.94 -14.10
N GLY A 2 52.37 24.39 -13.37
CA GLY A 2 51.04 25.00 -13.17
C GLY A 2 49.89 24.33 -13.92
N GLY A 3 49.56 23.08 -13.58
CA GLY A 3 48.24 22.54 -13.84
C GLY A 3 47.23 23.20 -12.91
N VAL A 4 46.11 23.70 -13.45
CA VAL A 4 45.03 24.27 -12.66
C VAL A 4 43.91 23.23 -12.55
N LEU A 5 43.82 22.61 -11.38
CA LEU A 5 42.75 21.72 -10.98
C LEU A 5 41.54 22.59 -10.57
N THR A 6 40.44 22.57 -11.33
CA THR A 6 39.22 23.28 -10.90
C THR A 6 37.95 22.49 -11.23
N ARG A 7 37.46 21.83 -10.17
CA ARG A 7 36.06 21.52 -9.82
C ARG A 7 35.20 20.86 -10.91
N ALA A 8 35.00 19.54 -10.73
CA ALA A 8 33.85 18.82 -11.26
C ALA A 8 32.56 19.60 -10.93
N SER A 9 31.87 20.04 -11.98
CA SER A 9 30.64 20.81 -11.90
C SER A 9 29.48 19.91 -12.33
N LEU A 10 28.97 19.09 -11.41
CA LEU A 10 27.60 18.57 -11.48
C LEU A 10 26.77 19.48 -10.57
N PRO A 11 25.85 20.30 -11.09
CA PRO A 11 24.44 19.87 -11.16
C PRO A 11 23.68 20.58 -12.33
N VAL A 12 22.51 20.19 -12.81
CA VAL A 12 21.22 20.09 -12.13
C VAL A 12 20.35 19.27 -13.08
N LEU A 13 20.02 18.03 -12.72
CA LEU A 13 18.91 17.33 -13.36
C LEU A 13 17.64 17.97 -12.79
N CYS A 14 17.12 19.01 -13.45
CA CYS A 14 15.83 19.60 -13.11
C CYS A 14 14.75 18.56 -13.40
N LEU A 15 14.55 17.64 -12.46
CA LEU A 15 13.31 16.86 -12.38
C LEU A 15 12.24 17.83 -11.87
N ALA A 16 11.76 18.68 -12.77
CA ALA A 16 10.43 19.26 -12.63
C ALA A 16 9.44 18.10 -12.80
N GLN A 17 9.29 17.29 -11.75
CA GLN A 17 8.12 16.44 -11.61
C GLN A 17 6.96 17.39 -11.38
N MET A 18 6.31 17.82 -12.47
CA MET A 18 4.91 18.17 -12.40
C MET A 18 4.21 16.93 -11.88
N ILE A 19 4.02 16.86 -10.57
CA ILE A 19 3.02 16.01 -9.97
C ILE A 19 1.72 16.65 -10.44
N HIS A 20 1.27 16.23 -11.63
CA HIS A 20 -0.09 16.47 -12.05
C HIS A 20 -0.93 15.66 -11.07
N THR A 21 -1.30 16.29 -9.95
CA THR A 21 -2.32 15.81 -9.03
C THR A 21 -3.63 15.87 -9.78
N GLN A 22 -3.80 14.92 -10.70
CA GLN A 22 -5.11 14.52 -11.13
C GLN A 22 -5.75 13.92 -9.88
N GLU A 23 -6.76 14.59 -9.34
CA GLU A 23 -7.72 14.03 -8.38
C GLU A 23 -8.49 12.88 -9.06
N GLY A 24 -7.76 11.85 -9.46
CA GLY A 24 -8.29 10.55 -9.80
C GLY A 24 -8.38 9.70 -8.53
N PRO A 25 -9.18 8.62 -8.54
CA PRO A 25 -9.19 7.66 -7.43
C PRO A 25 -7.75 7.24 -7.11
N LEU A 26 -7.38 7.25 -5.83
CA LEU A 26 -6.07 6.77 -5.38
C LEU A 26 -5.75 5.43 -6.04
N PRO A 27 -4.49 5.20 -6.47
CA PRO A 27 -4.11 3.97 -7.14
C PRO A 27 -4.55 2.77 -6.30
N ARG A 28 -5.09 1.75 -6.98
CA ARG A 28 -5.70 0.60 -6.32
C ARG A 28 -4.70 -0.03 -5.34
N PRO A 29 -5.07 -0.21 -4.05
CA PRO A 29 -4.15 -0.76 -3.08
C PRO A 29 -3.84 -2.23 -3.41
N SER A 30 -2.59 -2.62 -3.15
CA SER A 30 -2.16 -4.00 -3.26
C SER A 30 -2.65 -4.82 -2.05
N ILE A 31 -2.93 -6.10 -2.30
CA ILE A 31 -3.41 -7.05 -1.28
C ILE A 31 -2.47 -8.25 -1.24
N SER A 32 -2.07 -8.65 -0.04
CA SER A 32 -1.26 -9.85 0.20
C SER A 32 -1.73 -10.59 1.45
N ALA A 33 -1.28 -11.82 1.63
CA ALA A 33 -1.61 -12.66 2.77
C ALA A 33 -0.34 -13.22 3.42
N GLU A 34 -0.24 -13.10 4.73
CA GLU A 34 0.85 -13.64 5.56
C GLU A 34 0.29 -14.81 6.39
N PRO A 35 0.97 -15.98 6.47
CA PRO A 35 2.34 -16.27 6.01
C PRO A 35 2.48 -16.61 4.51
N GLY A 36 1.40 -16.65 3.74
CA GLY A 36 1.44 -16.93 2.30
C GLY A 36 0.06 -16.93 1.65
N THR A 37 0.00 -17.23 0.35
CA THR A 37 -1.25 -17.21 -0.44
C THR A 37 -2.11 -18.47 -0.27
N VAL A 38 -1.50 -19.59 0.15
CA VAL A 38 -2.18 -20.85 0.44
C VAL A 38 -2.21 -21.04 1.95
N ILE A 39 -3.40 -20.98 2.54
CA ILE A 39 -3.59 -21.05 3.99
C ILE A 39 -4.55 -22.19 4.30
N PRO A 40 -4.16 -23.14 5.18
CA PRO A 40 -5.04 -24.21 5.61
C PRO A 40 -6.34 -23.64 6.20
N LEU A 41 -7.48 -24.27 5.87
CA LEU A 41 -8.77 -23.87 6.45
C LEU A 41 -8.70 -23.92 7.98
N GLY A 42 -9.24 -22.88 8.62
CA GLY A 42 -9.29 -22.78 10.08
C GLY A 42 -8.01 -22.29 10.76
N ARG A 43 -6.96 -21.93 10.02
CA ARG A 43 -5.77 -21.26 10.58
C ARG A 43 -5.87 -19.74 10.44
N PRO A 44 -5.41 -18.95 11.43
CA PRO A 44 -5.41 -17.50 11.30
C PRO A 44 -4.59 -17.02 10.09
N VAL A 45 -5.11 -16.03 9.38
CA VAL A 45 -4.40 -15.32 8.31
C VAL A 45 -4.31 -13.85 8.66
N THR A 46 -3.20 -13.21 8.27
CA THR A 46 -3.14 -11.74 8.20
C THR A 46 -3.23 -11.29 6.76
N ILE A 47 -4.27 -10.53 6.43
CA ILE A 47 -4.38 -9.83 5.14
C ILE A 47 -3.70 -8.47 5.28
N VAL A 48 -2.80 -8.15 4.36
CA VAL A 48 -2.06 -6.90 4.34
C VAL A 48 -2.52 -6.08 3.14
N CYS A 49 -3.06 -4.89 3.41
CA CYS A 49 -3.38 -3.89 2.39
C CYS A 49 -2.26 -2.85 2.37
N ARG A 50 -1.75 -2.53 1.18
CA ARG A 50 -0.76 -1.45 0.99
C ARG A 50 -1.26 -0.46 -0.04
N GLY A 51 -1.11 0.82 0.23
CA GLY A 51 -1.52 1.90 -0.66
C GLY A 51 -0.55 3.08 -0.61
N PRO A 52 -0.85 4.14 -1.37
CA PRO A 52 -0.01 5.33 -1.40
C PRO A 52 0.05 6.00 -0.03
N VAL A 53 1.09 6.81 0.17
CA VAL A 53 1.17 7.72 1.33
C VAL A 53 -0.05 8.62 1.40
N GLY A 54 -0.52 8.92 2.61
CA GLY A 54 -1.70 9.77 2.83
C GLY A 54 -3.03 9.01 2.89
N VAL A 55 -3.05 7.69 2.63
CA VAL A 55 -4.19 6.86 3.04
C VAL A 55 -4.15 6.74 4.56
N HIS A 56 -5.27 7.03 5.22
CA HIS A 56 -5.41 6.95 6.68
C HIS A 56 -6.13 5.67 7.13
N THR A 57 -7.01 5.13 6.28
CA THR A 57 -7.80 3.95 6.58
C THR A 57 -7.85 3.01 5.37
N PHE A 58 -7.96 1.72 5.65
CA PHE A 58 -8.25 0.70 4.64
C PHE A 58 -9.51 -0.06 5.03
N ARG A 59 -10.32 -0.42 4.03
CA ARG A 59 -11.47 -1.31 4.16
C ARG A 59 -11.19 -2.62 3.44
N LEU A 60 -11.31 -3.73 4.16
CA LEU A 60 -11.21 -5.07 3.61
C LEU A 60 -12.62 -5.61 3.35
N GLU A 61 -12.95 -5.81 2.07
CA GLU A 61 -14.22 -6.39 1.64
C GLU A 61 -14.04 -7.83 1.16
N ARG A 62 -15.12 -8.60 1.29
CA ARG A 62 -15.24 -9.93 0.68
C ARG A 62 -16.34 -9.92 -0.38
N GLU A 63 -16.06 -10.50 -1.54
CA GLU A 63 -16.96 -10.39 -2.69
C GLU A 63 -18.19 -11.30 -2.63
N ASP A 64 -18.09 -12.47 -2.00
CA ASP A 64 -19.16 -13.47 -1.90
C ASP A 64 -20.18 -13.16 -0.78
N ARG A 65 -19.89 -12.17 0.06
CA ARG A 65 -20.75 -11.74 1.17
C ARG A 65 -20.71 -10.23 1.25
N SER A 66 -21.76 -9.57 0.77
CA SER A 66 -22.01 -8.11 0.85
C SER A 66 -21.99 -7.50 2.27
N LYS A 67 -21.63 -8.28 3.30
CA LYS A 67 -21.66 -7.91 4.72
C LYS A 67 -20.32 -8.05 5.46
N PHE A 68 -19.25 -8.56 4.83
CA PHE A 68 -17.94 -8.62 5.49
C PHE A 68 -17.12 -7.39 5.08
N ASN A 69 -17.27 -6.32 5.86
CA ASN A 69 -16.50 -5.08 5.72
C ASN A 69 -15.79 -4.84 7.05
N ASP A 70 -14.46 -4.98 7.06
CA ASP A 70 -13.64 -4.58 8.22
C ASP A 70 -12.85 -3.33 7.83
N THR A 71 -12.92 -2.29 8.64
CA THR A 71 -12.21 -1.02 8.42
C THR A 71 -11.14 -0.89 9.49
N LYS A 72 -9.90 -0.65 9.08
CA LYS A 72 -8.80 -0.40 10.01
C LYS A 72 -8.02 0.84 9.62
N ASP A 73 -7.61 1.58 10.63
CA ASP A 73 -6.59 2.61 10.51
C ASP A 73 -5.26 2.01 10.07
N VAL A 74 -4.47 2.84 9.40
CA VAL A 74 -3.12 2.50 8.98
C VAL A 74 -2.30 2.12 10.20
N SER A 75 -1.88 0.85 10.20
CA SER A 75 -1.13 0.24 11.28
C SER A 75 0.36 0.58 11.18
N GLN A 76 0.82 0.91 9.97
CA GLN A 76 2.21 1.23 9.68
C GLN A 76 2.25 2.27 8.55
N ALA A 77 2.54 3.51 8.91
CA ALA A 77 2.83 4.58 7.96
C ALA A 77 4.33 4.56 7.65
N SER A 78 4.69 4.26 6.41
CA SER A 78 6.04 4.38 5.88
C SER A 78 6.15 5.72 5.13
N PRO A 79 7.35 6.32 5.01
CA PRO A 79 7.55 7.50 4.16
C PRO A 79 7.12 7.33 2.70
N SER A 80 6.96 6.08 2.24
CA SER A 80 6.63 5.72 0.87
C SER A 80 5.29 5.00 0.69
N GLU A 81 4.70 4.43 1.75
CA GLU A 81 3.47 3.62 1.67
C GLU A 81 2.66 3.65 2.96
N SER A 82 1.34 3.57 2.85
CA SER A 82 0.43 3.32 3.97
C SER A 82 0.04 1.84 4.02
N VAL A 83 0.14 1.20 5.19
CA VAL A 83 -0.13 -0.23 5.35
C VAL A 83 -1.13 -0.49 6.48
N ALA A 84 -2.13 -1.35 6.22
CA ALA A 84 -3.04 -1.88 7.23
C ALA A 84 -3.01 -3.41 7.27
N ARG A 85 -3.10 -3.97 8.48
CA ARG A 85 -3.06 -5.42 8.74
C ARG A 85 -4.36 -5.92 9.38
N PHE A 86 -5.01 -6.86 8.71
CA PHE A 86 -6.28 -7.47 9.11
C PHE A 86 -6.05 -8.93 9.52
N ARG A 87 -6.16 -9.21 10.82
CA ARG A 87 -6.11 -10.59 11.32
C ARG A 87 -7.49 -11.24 11.20
N ILE A 88 -7.53 -12.42 10.63
CA ILE A 88 -8.75 -13.21 10.45
C ILE A 88 -8.50 -14.60 11.03
N ASP A 89 -9.07 -14.89 12.19
CA ASP A 89 -8.85 -16.17 12.88
C ASP A 89 -9.54 -17.35 12.20
N SER A 90 -10.65 -17.08 11.50
CA SER A 90 -11.44 -18.08 10.77
C SER A 90 -11.61 -17.69 9.30
N PRO A 91 -10.57 -17.84 8.46
CA PRO A 91 -10.68 -17.51 7.05
C PRO A 91 -11.66 -18.47 6.38
N LYS A 92 -12.57 -17.88 5.59
CA LYS A 92 -13.39 -18.65 4.63
C LYS A 92 -12.84 -18.40 3.22
N LYS A 93 -13.13 -19.33 2.32
CA LYS A 93 -12.88 -19.18 0.89
C LYS A 93 -13.64 -17.97 0.36
N GLY A 94 -13.04 -17.26 -0.59
CA GLY A 94 -13.66 -16.09 -1.22
C GLY A 94 -12.62 -15.08 -1.70
N ARG A 95 -12.98 -14.27 -2.68
CA ARG A 95 -12.14 -13.18 -3.18
C ARG A 95 -12.24 -11.98 -2.23
N ARG A 96 -11.10 -11.41 -1.85
CA ARG A 96 -11.01 -10.25 -0.97
C ARG A 96 -10.53 -9.03 -1.75
N ARG A 97 -10.95 -7.84 -1.33
CA ARG A 97 -10.53 -6.55 -1.92
C ARG A 97 -10.16 -5.57 -0.81
N CYS A 98 -9.03 -4.89 -0.97
CA CYS A 98 -8.70 -3.71 -0.19
C CYS A 98 -9.26 -2.48 -0.90
N LEU A 99 -9.86 -1.57 -0.14
CA LEU A 99 -10.30 -0.27 -0.59
C LEU A 99 -9.67 0.79 0.33
N SER A 100 -9.23 1.90 -0.23
CA SER A 100 -8.88 3.11 0.49
C SER A 100 -9.98 4.13 0.22
N PRO A 101 -10.68 4.66 1.23
CA PRO A 101 -11.57 5.78 1.00
C PRO A 101 -10.77 6.97 0.47
N SER A 102 -11.31 7.63 -0.55
CA SER A 102 -10.78 8.88 -1.11
C SER A 102 -10.86 10.01 -0.08
#